data_AF-A0A382KRA1-F1
#
_entry.id   AF-A0A382KRA1-F1
#
_cell.length_a   1.000
_cell.length_b   1.000
_cell.length_c   1.000
_cell.angle_alpha   90.00
_cell.angle_beta   90.00
_cell.angle_gamma   90.00
#
_symmetry.space_group_name_H-M   'P 1'
#
loop_
_entity.id
_entity.type
_entity.pdbx_description
1 polymer ?
#
loop_
_entity_poly.entity_id
_entity_poly.type
_entity_poly.pdbx_seq_one_letter_code
_entity_poly.pdbx_strand_id
1 'polypeptide(L)'
;VSSQLRDLPLRGILIYVVNTICFSVISLLVKELSIQFSISELLLVRFFCTFLGMVLLIQFKGGFPLLRTRKALDLAIRTASGMIAIALSFVAFSGALLADATALVFSAPLFTLLLSIPVLSERINRPKIFAVLSGFLGV
;
A
#
# COMPACT_ATOMS: atom_id res chain seq x y z
N VAL A 1 19.35 -4.97 26.00
CA VAL A 1 18.74 -5.52 24.75
C VAL A 1 17.34 -6.09 24.99
N SER A 2 17.02 -6.61 26.18
CA SER A 2 15.68 -7.16 26.52
C SER A 2 14.57 -6.12 26.77
N SER A 3 14.88 -4.85 27.05
CA SER A 3 13.88 -3.79 27.26
C SER A 3 13.36 -3.14 25.98
N GLN A 4 14.13 -3.12 24.87
CA GLN A 4 13.67 -2.51 23.61
C GLN A 4 12.57 -3.31 22.90
N LEU A 5 12.47 -4.62 23.13
CA LEU A 5 11.51 -5.48 22.44
C LEU A 5 10.06 -5.32 22.92
N ARG A 6 9.81 -4.65 24.06
CA ARG A 6 8.45 -4.41 24.58
C ARG A 6 7.77 -3.17 24.00
N ASP A 7 8.54 -2.19 23.52
CA ASP A 7 7.99 -0.94 22.97
C ASP A 7 7.69 -1.01 21.46
N LEU A 8 8.16 -2.05 20.77
CA LEU A 8 7.95 -2.25 19.34
C LEU A 8 6.49 -2.56 18.92
N PRO A 9 5.74 -3.46 19.58
CA PRO A 9 4.40 -3.82 19.11
C PRO A 9 3.42 -2.66 19.26
N LEU A 10 3.44 -1.93 20.39
CA LEU A 10 2.53 -0.82 20.62
C LEU A 10 2.78 0.34 19.65
N ARG A 11 4.05 0.65 19.38
CA ARG A 11 4.43 1.67 18.40
C ARG A 11 4.06 1.26 16.97
N GLY A 12 4.22 -0.02 16.63
CA GLY A 12 3.76 -0.58 15.35
C GLY A 12 2.24 -0.48 15.19
N ILE A 13 1.49 -0.82 16.23
CA ILE A 13 0.02 -0.69 16.28
C ILE A 13 -0.37 0.78 16.11
N LEU A 14 0.25 1.71 16.84
CA LEU A 14 -0.07 3.14 16.75
C LEU A 14 0.20 3.68 15.34
N ILE A 15 1.34 3.32 14.72
CA ILE A 15 1.65 3.71 13.34
C ILE A 15 0.62 3.13 12.37
N TYR A 16 0.19 1.88 12.57
CA TYR A 16 -0.84 1.26 11.75
C TYR A 16 -2.19 1.96 11.90
N VAL A 17 -2.61 2.29 13.12
CA VAL A 17 -3.85 3.03 13.38
C VAL A 17 -3.81 4.41 12.70
N VAL A 18 -2.71 5.15 12.86
CA VAL A 18 -2.52 6.45 12.18
C VAL A 18 -2.57 6.29 10.67
N ASN A 19 -1.93 5.25 10.12
CA ASN A 19 -2.00 4.94 8.70
C ASN A 19 -3.44 4.68 8.24
N THR A 20 -4.21 3.89 8.98
CA THR A 20 -5.61 3.57 8.65
C THR A 20 -6.51 4.80 8.69
N ILE A 21 -6.35 5.67 9.69
CA ILE A 21 -7.08 6.94 9.77
C ILE A 21 -6.74 7.84 8.58
N CYS A 22 -5.45 8.00 8.28
CA CYS A 22 -4.99 8.81 7.17
C CYS A 22 -5.50 8.26 5.82
N PHE A 23 -5.48 6.94 5.65
CA PHE A 23 -6.05 6.27 4.48
C PHE A 23 -7.55 6.54 4.34
N SER A 24 -8.32 6.45 5.42
CA SER A 24 -9.74 6.75 5.42
C SER A 24 -10.05 8.20 5.01
N VAL A 25 -9.28 9.17 5.53
CA VAL A 25 -9.40 10.58 5.13
C VAL A 25 -9.13 10.77 3.65
N ILE A 26 -8.07 10.15 3.12
CA ILE A 26 -7.75 10.20 1.69
C ILE A 26 -8.88 9.59 0.86
N SER A 27 -9.44 8.44 1.27
CA SER A 27 -10.55 7.79 0.57
C SER A 27 -11.79 8.67 0.51
N LEU A 28 -12.12 9.38 1.59
CA LEU A 28 -13.23 10.34 1.62
C LEU A 28 -12.97 11.52 0.67
N LEU A 29 -11.78 12.13 0.74
CA LEU A 29 -11.40 13.22 -0.16
C LEU A 29 -11.47 12.81 -1.63
N VAL A 30 -10.92 11.63 -1.96
CA VAL A 30 -10.96 11.10 -3.32
C VAL A 30 -12.38 10.87 -3.79
N LYS A 31 -13.26 10.33 -2.93
CA LYS A 31 -14.66 10.08 -3.28
C LYS A 31 -15.42 11.38 -3.58
N GLU A 32 -15.27 12.40 -2.74
CA GLU A 32 -15.93 13.69 -2.92
C GLU A 32 -15.39 14.44 -4.15
N LEU A 33 -14.05 14.47 -4.32
CA LEU A 33 -13.42 15.16 -5.44
C LEU A 33 -13.60 14.41 -6.78
N SER A 34 -13.77 13.10 -6.76
CA SER A 34 -14.03 12.30 -7.98
C SER A 34 -15.36 12.63 -8.65
N ILE A 35 -16.27 13.35 -7.97
CA ILE A 35 -17.53 13.81 -8.57
C ILE A 35 -17.28 15.02 -9.49
N GLN A 36 -16.26 15.83 -9.19
CA GLN A 36 -16.00 17.10 -9.88
C GLN A 36 -14.75 17.07 -10.78
N PHE A 37 -13.76 16.22 -10.46
CA PHE A 37 -12.47 16.16 -11.15
C PHE A 37 -12.28 14.85 -11.89
N SER A 38 -11.55 14.92 -13.01
CA SER A 38 -11.19 13.72 -13.76
C SER A 38 -10.21 12.85 -12.98
N ILE A 39 -10.33 11.54 -13.12
CA ILE A 39 -9.50 10.54 -12.42
C ILE A 39 -8.00 10.79 -12.60
N SER A 40 -7.59 11.20 -13.81
CA SER A 40 -6.21 11.53 -14.14
C SER A 40 -5.64 12.69 -13.30
N GLU A 41 -6.46 13.69 -12.99
CA GLU A 41 -6.05 14.85 -12.18
C GLU A 41 -5.88 14.46 -10.71
N LEU A 42 -6.80 13.63 -10.18
CA LEU A 42 -6.67 13.09 -8.82
C LEU A 42 -5.40 12.25 -8.65
N LEU A 43 -5.10 11.40 -9.62
CA LEU A 43 -3.87 10.60 -9.62
C LEU A 43 -2.62 11.48 -9.62
N LEU A 44 -2.63 12.55 -10.43
CA LEU A 44 -1.52 13.48 -10.50
C LEU A 44 -1.28 14.18 -9.16
N VAL A 45 -2.33 14.71 -8.53
CA VAL A 45 -2.24 15.32 -7.19
C VAL A 45 -1.75 14.32 -6.15
N ARG A 46 -2.25 13.08 -6.18
CA ARG A 46 -1.85 12.02 -5.25
C ARG A 46 -0.36 11.67 -5.36
N PHE A 47 0.13 11.46 -6.58
CA PHE A 47 1.55 11.18 -6.81
C PHE A 47 2.42 12.38 -6.45
N PHE A 48 1.95 13.60 -6.73
CA PHE A 48 2.64 14.83 -6.35
C PHE A 48 2.75 14.99 -4.83
N CYS A 49 1.67 14.80 -4.08
CA CYS A 49 1.70 14.82 -2.61
C CYS A 49 2.62 13.74 -2.03
N THR A 50 2.60 12.53 -2.60
CA THR A 50 3.48 11.44 -2.18
C THR A 50 4.94 11.79 -2.43
N PHE A 51 5.25 12.33 -3.60
CA PHE A 51 6.59 12.79 -3.95
C PHE A 51 7.07 13.90 -3.02
N LEU A 52 6.24 14.90 -2.76
CA LEU A 52 6.56 16.00 -1.85
C LEU A 52 6.82 15.50 -0.43
N GLY A 53 5.96 14.62 0.09
CA GLY A 53 6.14 14.00 1.41
C GLY A 53 7.43 13.18 1.48
N MET A 54 7.78 12.46 0.41
CA MET A 54 9.02 11.70 0.33
C MET A 54 10.25 12.61 0.34
N VAL A 55 10.25 13.69 -0.45
CA VAL A 55 11.34 14.70 -0.47
C VAL A 55 11.51 15.32 0.91
N LEU A 56 10.42 15.70 1.57
CA LEU A 56 10.44 16.26 2.92
C LEU A 56 11.08 15.27 3.90
N LEU A 57 10.64 14.01 3.89
CA LEU A 57 11.22 12.95 4.73
C LEU A 57 12.71 12.72 4.49
N ILE A 58 13.16 12.77 3.23
CA ILE A 58 14.58 12.66 2.87
C ILE A 58 15.38 13.81 3.49
N GLN A 59 14.85 15.04 3.42
CA GLN A 59 15.50 16.21 4.00
C GLN A 59 15.59 16.11 5.53
N PHE A 60 14.50 15.68 6.20
CA PHE A 60 14.50 15.51 7.66
C PHE A 60 15.42 14.39 8.16
N LYS A 61 15.70 13.35 7.35
CA LYS A 61 16.51 12.20 7.76
C LYS A 61 18.01 12.28 7.43
N GLY A 62 18.49 13.35 6.80
CA GLY A 62 19.93 13.55 6.52
C GLY A 62 20.30 13.78 5.05
N GLY A 63 19.34 14.11 4.19
CA GLY A 63 19.59 14.63 2.85
C GLY A 63 19.84 13.57 1.75
N PHE A 64 20.15 14.07 0.55
CA PHE A 64 20.41 13.26 -0.65
C PHE A 64 21.50 12.18 -0.57
N PRO A 65 22.51 12.20 0.33
CA PRO A 65 23.43 11.06 0.45
C PRO A 65 22.75 9.77 0.92
N LEU A 66 21.55 9.82 1.52
CA LEU A 66 20.73 8.64 1.82
C LEU A 66 20.15 7.96 0.55
N LEU A 67 20.02 8.69 -0.57
CA LEU A 67 19.60 8.12 -1.86
C LEU A 67 20.70 7.27 -2.49
N ARG A 68 21.93 7.31 -1.95
CA ARG A 68 23.02 6.40 -2.35
C ARG A 68 22.79 5.02 -1.74
N THR A 69 21.62 4.44 -2.02
CA THR A 69 21.26 3.11 -1.60
C THR A 69 21.82 2.11 -2.61
N ARG A 70 22.63 1.15 -2.15
CA ARG A 70 23.24 0.07 -2.97
C ARG A 70 22.23 -0.84 -3.68
N LYS A 71 20.92 -0.64 -3.43
CA LYS A 71 19.77 -1.39 -3.96
C LYS A 71 18.78 -0.48 -4.73
N ALA A 72 19.29 0.43 -5.55
CA ALA A 72 18.46 1.33 -6.35
C ALA A 72 17.44 0.58 -7.25
N LEU A 73 17.83 -0.59 -7.78
CA LEU A 73 16.93 -1.44 -8.58
C LEU A 73 15.75 -1.99 -7.77
N ASP A 74 15.99 -2.47 -6.55
CA ASP A 74 14.94 -3.04 -5.68
C ASP A 74 13.94 -1.96 -5.26
N LEU A 75 14.45 -0.75 -4.96
CA LEU A 75 13.62 0.42 -4.70
C LEU A 75 12.80 0.81 -5.94
N ALA A 76 13.43 0.85 -7.12
CA ALA A 76 12.76 1.19 -8.36
C ALA A 76 11.63 0.21 -8.70
N ILE A 77 11.88 -1.10 -8.58
CA ILE A 77 10.87 -2.15 -8.80
C ILE A 77 9.72 -2.00 -7.80
N ARG A 78 10.01 -1.76 -6.52
CA ARG A 78 8.99 -1.55 -5.48
C ARG A 78 8.15 -0.31 -5.74
N THR A 79 8.77 0.82 -6.10
CA THR A 79 8.03 2.06 -6.38
C THR A 79 7.24 1.96 -7.69
N ALA A 80 7.81 1.36 -8.73
CA ALA A 80 7.15 1.19 -10.02
C ALA A 80 5.94 0.26 -9.90
N SER A 81 6.09 -0.90 -9.26
CA SER A 81 4.97 -1.82 -9.02
C SER A 81 3.86 -1.18 -8.20
N GLY A 82 4.20 -0.39 -7.16
CA GLY A 82 3.21 0.37 -6.38
C GLY A 82 2.47 1.44 -7.22
N MET A 83 3.20 2.20 -8.04
CA MET A 83 2.60 3.20 -8.94
C MET A 83 1.69 2.55 -9.99
N ILE A 84 2.13 1.46 -10.61
CA ILE A 84 1.35 0.68 -11.57
C ILE A 84 0.09 0.14 -10.89
N ALA A 85 0.20 -0.48 -9.73
CA ALA A 85 -0.95 -1.02 -8.99
C ALA A 85 -1.98 0.07 -8.66
N ILE A 86 -1.54 1.25 -8.22
CA ILE A 86 -2.42 2.39 -7.97
C ILE A 86 -3.10 2.87 -9.24
N ALA A 87 -2.36 3.02 -10.34
CA ALA A 87 -2.92 3.45 -11.61
C ALA A 87 -3.98 2.46 -12.12
N LEU A 88 -3.68 1.16 -12.10
CA LEU A 88 -4.64 0.12 -12.47
C LEU A 88 -5.87 0.10 -11.56
N SER A 89 -5.68 0.32 -10.26
CA SER A 89 -6.79 0.39 -9.31
C SER A 89 -7.75 1.53 -9.68
N PHE A 90 -7.23 2.72 -9.99
CA PHE A 90 -8.06 3.85 -10.42
C PHE A 90 -8.74 3.61 -11.78
N VAL A 91 -8.09 2.92 -12.71
CA VAL A 91 -8.73 2.48 -13.97
C VAL A 91 -9.87 1.51 -13.68
N ALA A 92 -9.69 0.55 -12.77
CA ALA A 92 -10.74 -0.37 -12.35
C ALA A 92 -11.93 0.38 -11.71
N PHE A 93 -11.66 1.36 -10.84
CA PHE A 93 -12.70 2.22 -10.26
C PHE A 93 -13.43 3.08 -11.30
N SER A 94 -12.77 3.45 -12.41
CA SER A 94 -13.40 4.23 -13.50
C SER A 94 -14.41 3.42 -14.30
N GLY A 95 -14.22 2.10 -14.42
CA GLY A 95 -15.00 1.22 -15.30
C GLY A 95 -15.94 0.25 -14.58
N ALA A 96 -15.74 0.01 -13.29
CA ALA A 96 -16.48 -0.98 -12.52
C ALA A 96 -17.31 -0.32 -11.42
N LEU A 97 -18.55 -0.81 -11.21
CA LEU A 97 -19.37 -0.43 -10.04
C LEU A 97 -18.53 -0.61 -8.76
N LEU A 98 -18.73 0.24 -7.75
CA LEU A 98 -18.04 0.15 -6.45
C LEU A 98 -18.01 -1.28 -5.85
N ALA A 99 -19.02 -2.10 -6.16
CA ALA A 99 -19.14 -3.49 -5.76
C ALA A 99 -18.05 -4.41 -6.34
N ASP A 100 -17.70 -4.27 -7.62
CA ASP A 100 -16.66 -5.08 -8.27
C ASP A 100 -15.28 -4.72 -7.74
N ALA A 101 -15.05 -3.44 -7.46
CA ALA A 101 -13.80 -2.97 -6.87
C ALA A 101 -13.60 -3.53 -5.45
N THR A 102 -14.66 -3.62 -4.65
CA THR A 102 -14.57 -4.28 -3.34
C THR A 102 -14.28 -5.77 -3.45
N ALA A 103 -14.93 -6.50 -4.36
CA ALA A 103 -14.65 -7.92 -4.59
C ALA A 103 -13.18 -8.17 -5.00
N LEU A 104 -12.63 -7.30 -5.86
CA LEU A 104 -11.21 -7.32 -6.22
C LEU A 104 -10.28 -7.09 -5.01
N VAL A 105 -10.56 -6.08 -4.18
CA VAL A 105 -9.76 -5.81 -2.97
C VAL A 105 -9.83 -6.98 -1.99
N PHE A 106 -10.99 -7.61 -1.84
CA PHE A 106 -11.15 -8.78 -0.99
C PHE A 106 -10.42 -10.02 -1.53
N SER A 107 -10.27 -10.14 -2.84
CA SER A 107 -9.46 -11.21 -3.47
C SER A 107 -7.95 -10.95 -3.42
N ALA A 108 -7.51 -9.73 -3.11
CA ALA A 108 -6.08 -9.36 -3.05
C ALA A 108 -5.22 -10.24 -2.11
N PRO A 109 -5.68 -10.69 -0.91
CA PRO A 109 -4.94 -11.61 -0.06
C PRO A 109 -4.66 -12.97 -0.73
N LEU A 110 -5.60 -13.47 -1.54
CA LEU A 110 -5.42 -14.73 -2.28
C LEU A 110 -4.35 -14.57 -3.36
N PHE A 111 -4.43 -13.49 -4.14
CA PHE A 111 -3.39 -13.19 -5.14
C PHE A 111 -2.03 -12.93 -4.51
N THR A 112 -2.00 -12.24 -3.36
CA THR A 112 -0.76 -11.99 -2.61
C THR A 112 -0.14 -13.29 -2.13
N LEU A 113 -0.96 -14.22 -1.60
CA LEU A 113 -0.50 -15.53 -1.18
C LEU A 113 0.02 -16.35 -2.37
N LEU A 114 -0.69 -16.33 -3.51
CA LEU A 114 -0.29 -17.04 -4.72
C LEU A 114 1.03 -16.48 -5.30
N LEU A 115 1.17 -15.16 -5.41
CA LEU A 115 2.38 -14.49 -5.90
C LEU A 115 3.54 -14.54 -4.90
N SER A 116 3.28 -14.71 -3.60
CA SER A 116 4.34 -14.85 -2.60
C SER A 116 5.20 -16.10 -2.84
N ILE A 117 4.65 -17.16 -3.46
CA ILE A 117 5.39 -18.39 -3.78
C ILE A 117 6.48 -18.13 -4.83
N PRO A 118 6.18 -17.62 -6.04
CA PRO A 118 7.19 -17.37 -7.06
C PRO A 118 8.07 -16.14 -6.75
N VAL A 119 7.52 -15.08 -6.12
CA VAL A 119 8.26 -13.82 -5.91
C VAL A 119 9.22 -13.92 -4.73
N LEU A 120 8.82 -14.56 -3.63
CA LEU A 120 9.61 -14.60 -2.40
C LEU A 120 10.34 -15.94 -2.20
N SER A 121 9.99 -16.98 -2.97
CA SER A 121 10.54 -18.34 -2.85
C SER A 121 10.41 -18.93 -1.42
N GLU A 122 9.50 -18.41 -0.60
CA GLU A 122 9.22 -18.93 0.73
C GLU A 122 8.26 -20.12 0.66
N ARG A 123 8.55 -21.17 1.42
CA ARG A 123 7.61 -22.29 1.60
C ARG A 123 6.44 -21.83 2.46
N ILE A 124 5.26 -21.74 1.86
CA ILE A 124 4.05 -21.35 2.58
C ILE A 124 3.60 -22.51 3.46
N ASN A 125 3.64 -22.30 4.78
CA ASN A 125 3.10 -23.24 5.76
C ASN A 125 1.57 -23.34 5.64
N ARG A 126 1.02 -24.57 5.65
CA ARG A 126 -0.42 -24.88 5.62
C ARG A 126 -1.31 -24.01 6.51
N PRO A 127 -0.95 -23.67 7.78
CA PRO A 127 -1.77 -22.76 8.60
C PRO A 127 -1.92 -21.34 8.02
N LYS A 128 -0.94 -20.83 7.25
CA LYS A 128 -1.06 -19.51 6.59
C LYS A 128 -2.12 -19.54 5.49
N ILE A 129 -2.23 -20.65 4.76
CA ILE A 129 -3.26 -20.84 3.73
C ILE A 129 -4.65 -20.85 4.38
N PHE A 130 -4.82 -21.56 5.49
CA PHE A 130 -6.09 -21.55 6.23
C PHE A 130 -6.44 -20.18 6.82
N ALA A 131 -5.46 -19.42 7.31
CA ALA A 131 -5.69 -18.05 7.78
C ALA A 131 -6.17 -17.11 6.66
N VAL A 132 -5.60 -17.23 5.45
CA VAL A 132 -6.02 -16.42 4.30
C VAL A 132 -7.40 -16.85 3.79
N LEU A 133 -7.68 -18.17 3.71
CA LEU A 133 -8.99 -18.67 3.30
C LEU A 133 -10.09 -18.28 4.29
N SER A 134 -9.83 -18.42 5.61
CA SER A 134 -10.78 -18.00 6.64
C SER A 134 -11.01 -16.48 6.66
N GLY A 135 -9.97 -15.68 6.41
CA GLY A 135 -10.10 -14.23 6.24
C GLY A 135 -10.90 -13.85 5.00
N PHE A 136 -10.77 -14.61 3.90
CA PHE A 136 -11.56 -14.41 2.69
C PHE A 136 -13.03 -14.81 2.87
N LEU A 137 -13.30 -15.88 3.62
CA LEU A 137 -14.66 -16.35 3.95
C LEU A 137 -15.45 -15.39 4.85
N GLY A 138 -14.77 -14.50 5.58
CA GLY A 138 -15.41 -13.53 6.48
C GLY A 138 -15.85 -12.22 5.81
N VAL A 139 -15.55 -12.05 4.52
CA VAL A 139 -15.97 -10.94 3.67
C VAL A 139 -17.36 -11.23 3.10
#